data_AF-A0A352FQF4-F1
#
_entry.id   AF-A0A352FQF4-F1
#
_cell.length_a   1.000
_cell.length_b   1.000
_cell.length_c   1.000
_cell.angle_alpha   90.00
_cell.angle_beta   90.00
_cell.angle_gamma   90.00
#
_symmetry.space_group_name_H-M   'P 1'
#
loop_
_entity.id
_entity.type
_entity.pdbx_description
1 polymer ?
#
loop_
_entity_poly.entity_id
_entity_poly.type
_entity_poly.pdbx_seq_one_letter_code
_entity_poly.pdbx_strand_id
1 'polypeptide(L)'
;MSEVELTEQLDQAIEAMLSNSPGSPSPVDQRVAELLSVAAELRDLPGGGFKSRLRSELEKEISMSATAELITGDDPKTRAGVSAVTPYVVVSDVHQEIDFIKKVFGAEGKVYGLGSQGGFHSEYRIGDSMLMIGGGGKGSKWQGTPVPAVFHLYVENVDGVYQQAMQAGAISLMPPADMEYGERGAGIEDVGGNHWYLATATGPTHVPEGVPNLMPYFHPVGAPRMIEFLKQAFGAEEVAVHQSPDGIVQHAKIRIGASIIEMGEAHGSWQPKPMHFMVYVDDADEWYARAMKAEGAISVGAPANAPYGGRSGTIQDPFGNTWYLSSQTKKKEDSTASRRTSMAASKLFRVALQVADLDQASAFYAKLLDDPGIPIPRGSRHYFNCGPVILALVDVAKGAGEKPQPTPDYIYFAVNNLQEVFARAKALNCLANDRYHDQNAGEILKRPWGEVSFYCEDLWGNGLCFVDETTLFTGK
;
A
#
# COMPACT_ATOMS: atom_id res chain seq x y z
N MET A 1 -44.05 -6.41 -47.74
CA MET A 1 -42.84 -6.05 -48.50
C MET A 1 -41.93 -7.25 -48.58
N SER A 2 -41.34 -7.48 -49.74
CA SER A 2 -40.27 -8.46 -49.94
C SER A 2 -38.98 -8.00 -49.24
N GLU A 3 -38.06 -8.93 -48.95
CA GLU A 3 -36.75 -8.61 -48.37
C GLU A 3 -35.91 -7.67 -49.25
N VAL A 4 -36.10 -7.74 -50.57
CA VAL A 4 -35.43 -6.85 -51.53
C VAL A 4 -35.92 -5.41 -51.35
N GLU A 5 -37.24 -5.21 -51.22
CA GLU A 5 -37.84 -3.89 -50.99
C GLU A 5 -37.48 -3.29 -49.62
N LEU A 6 -37.26 -4.12 -48.60
CA LEU A 6 -36.80 -3.68 -47.27
C LEU A 6 -35.36 -3.18 -47.29
N THR A 7 -34.49 -3.87 -48.03
CA THR A 7 -33.07 -3.53 -48.16
C THR A 7 -32.91 -2.20 -48.91
N GLU A 8 -33.62 -2.02 -50.02
CA GLU A 8 -33.60 -0.77 -50.77
C GLU A 8 -34.12 0.43 -49.97
N GLN A 9 -35.14 0.23 -49.12
CA GLN A 9 -35.64 1.28 -48.23
C GLN A 9 -34.64 1.66 -47.13
N LEU A 10 -33.93 0.68 -46.57
CA LEU A 10 -32.89 0.91 -45.57
C LEU A 10 -31.72 1.71 -46.17
N ASP A 11 -31.25 1.31 -47.36
CA ASP A 11 -30.14 1.99 -48.05
C ASP A 11 -30.47 3.46 -48.37
N GLN A 12 -31.67 3.72 -48.90
CA GLN A 12 -32.12 5.09 -49.19
C GLN A 12 -32.22 5.95 -47.92
N ALA A 13 -32.68 5.37 -46.81
CA ALA A 13 -32.81 6.08 -45.54
C ALA A 13 -31.45 6.37 -44.89
N ILE A 14 -30.48 5.45 -44.99
CA ILE A 14 -29.10 5.66 -44.53
C ILE A 14 -28.40 6.74 -45.37
N GLU A 15 -28.55 6.72 -46.69
CA GLU A 15 -27.99 7.78 -47.57
C GLU A 15 -28.59 9.16 -47.26
N ALA A 16 -29.89 9.24 -46.98
CA ALA A 16 -30.54 10.48 -46.56
C ALA A 16 -30.00 10.97 -45.21
N MET A 17 -29.76 10.06 -44.25
CA MET A 17 -29.18 10.40 -42.95
C MET A 17 -27.74 10.93 -43.07
N LEU A 18 -26.91 10.35 -43.93
CA LEU A 18 -25.51 10.76 -44.14
C LEU A 18 -25.37 12.09 -44.88
N SER A 19 -26.34 12.45 -45.74
CA SER A 19 -26.29 13.64 -46.61
C SER A 19 -26.83 14.93 -45.99
N ASN A 20 -27.31 14.92 -44.73
CA ASN A 20 -27.86 16.09 -44.01
C ASN A 20 -28.99 16.84 -44.77
N SER A 21 -29.70 16.17 -45.68
CA SER A 21 -30.79 16.80 -46.45
C SER A 21 -32.13 16.65 -45.71
N PRO A 22 -32.89 17.75 -45.50
CA PRO A 22 -34.17 17.70 -44.81
C PRO A 22 -35.28 17.25 -45.79
N GLY A 23 -35.35 15.95 -46.04
CA GLY A 23 -36.47 15.31 -46.72
C GLY A 23 -37.06 14.24 -45.82
N SER A 24 -38.31 14.39 -45.39
CA SER A 24 -39.02 13.34 -44.64
C SER A 24 -39.18 12.09 -45.53
N PRO A 25 -38.65 10.92 -45.14
CA PRO A 25 -38.88 9.70 -45.91
C PRO A 25 -40.36 9.29 -45.82
N SER A 26 -40.87 8.69 -46.91
CA SER A 26 -42.17 8.02 -46.97
C SER A 26 -42.33 7.00 -45.82
N PRO A 27 -43.55 6.61 -45.40
CA PRO A 27 -43.75 5.79 -44.21
C PRO A 27 -42.94 4.50 -44.29
N VAL A 28 -41.92 4.43 -43.44
CA VAL A 28 -40.93 3.36 -43.40
C VAL A 28 -41.53 2.16 -42.66
N ASP A 29 -41.34 0.94 -43.19
CA ASP A 29 -41.70 -0.30 -42.47
C ASP A 29 -41.05 -0.30 -41.08
N GLN A 30 -41.80 -0.70 -40.05
CA GLN A 30 -41.37 -0.62 -38.64
C GLN A 30 -40.02 -1.31 -38.38
N ARG A 31 -39.71 -2.38 -39.11
CA ARG A 31 -38.42 -3.08 -39.00
C ARG A 31 -37.24 -2.25 -39.49
N VAL A 32 -37.46 -1.40 -40.49
CA VAL A 32 -36.44 -0.48 -41.00
C VAL A 32 -36.32 0.73 -40.06
N ALA A 33 -37.41 1.17 -39.42
CA ALA A 33 -37.39 2.25 -38.43
C ALA A 33 -36.52 1.90 -37.20
N GLU A 34 -36.57 0.66 -36.72
CA GLU A 34 -35.73 0.18 -35.61
C GLU A 34 -34.23 0.22 -35.97
N LEU A 35 -33.87 -0.21 -37.18
CA LEU A 35 -32.48 -0.17 -37.67
C LEU A 35 -31.95 1.26 -37.85
N LEU A 36 -32.81 2.19 -38.27
CA LEU A 36 -32.45 3.61 -38.40
C LEU A 36 -32.19 4.28 -37.05
N SER A 37 -32.86 3.84 -35.97
CA SER A 37 -32.56 4.29 -34.60
C SER A 37 -31.15 3.90 -34.19
N VAL A 38 -30.75 2.65 -34.47
CA VAL A 38 -29.38 2.16 -34.20
C VAL A 38 -28.36 2.91 -35.05
N ALA A 39 -28.66 3.16 -36.33
CA ALA A 39 -27.79 3.93 -37.21
C ALA A 39 -27.60 5.39 -36.73
N ALA A 40 -28.64 6.01 -36.15
CA ALA A 40 -28.55 7.34 -35.56
C ALA A 40 -27.66 7.35 -34.30
N GLU A 41 -27.78 6.35 -33.42
CA GLU A 41 -26.94 6.20 -32.23
C GLU A 41 -25.46 5.98 -32.58
N LEU A 42 -25.17 5.21 -33.63
CA LEU A 42 -23.81 4.94 -34.10
C LEU A 42 -23.15 6.16 -34.76
N ARG A 43 -23.94 7.01 -35.45
CA ARG A 43 -23.45 8.22 -36.13
C ARG A 43 -22.77 9.20 -35.17
N ASP A 44 -23.29 9.31 -33.95
CA ASP A 44 -22.84 10.29 -32.97
C ASP A 44 -21.81 9.71 -31.98
N LEU A 45 -21.17 8.57 -32.33
CA LEU A 45 -20.06 8.03 -31.56
C LEU A 45 -18.70 8.62 -31.99
N PRO A 46 -17.81 8.94 -31.02
CA PRO A 46 -18.05 8.85 -29.58
C PRO A 46 -18.91 10.02 -29.06
N GLY A 47 -19.99 9.70 -28.34
CA GLY A 47 -20.97 10.68 -27.85
C GLY A 47 -20.37 11.75 -26.95
N GLY A 48 -21.06 12.89 -26.79
CA GLY A 48 -20.54 14.09 -26.13
C GLY A 48 -19.96 13.92 -24.72
N GLY A 49 -20.32 12.86 -24.00
CA GLY A 49 -19.78 12.51 -22.67
C GLY A 49 -18.60 11.51 -22.69
N PHE A 50 -18.17 11.02 -23.86
CA PHE A 50 -17.07 10.07 -23.98
C PHE A 50 -15.75 10.69 -23.53
N LYS A 51 -15.43 11.91 -23.99
CA LYS A 51 -14.17 12.57 -23.63
C LYS A 51 -14.07 12.86 -22.14
N SER A 52 -15.18 13.19 -21.48
CA SER A 52 -15.22 13.39 -20.02
C SER A 52 -15.11 12.08 -19.24
N ARG A 53 -15.74 11.00 -19.70
CA ARG A 53 -15.60 9.67 -19.08
C ARG A 53 -14.19 9.11 -19.25
N LEU A 54 -13.66 9.12 -20.47
CA LEU A 54 -12.30 8.69 -20.76
C LEU A 54 -11.27 9.51 -19.97
N ARG A 55 -11.49 10.82 -19.83
CA ARG A 55 -10.64 11.67 -18.98
C ARG A 55 -10.73 11.28 -17.51
N SER A 56 -11.93 11.07 -16.98
CA SER A 56 -12.11 10.65 -15.58
C SER A 56 -11.52 9.26 -15.31
N GLU A 57 -11.59 8.35 -16.27
CA GLU A 57 -11.01 7.00 -16.17
C GLU A 57 -9.48 7.06 -16.24
N LEU A 58 -8.91 7.82 -17.18
CA LEU A 58 -7.47 8.03 -17.27
C LEU A 58 -6.91 8.78 -16.05
N GLU A 59 -7.62 9.78 -15.52
CA GLU A 59 -7.21 10.48 -14.28
C GLU A 59 -7.26 9.54 -13.07
N LYS A 60 -8.21 8.60 -13.03
CA LYS A 60 -8.31 7.57 -11.99
C LYS A 60 -7.20 6.52 -12.13
N GLU A 61 -6.87 6.08 -13.35
CA GLU A 61 -5.74 5.20 -13.63
C GLU A 61 -4.39 5.86 -13.30
N ILE A 62 -4.18 7.12 -13.65
CA ILE A 62 -2.97 7.89 -13.30
C ILE A 62 -2.86 8.05 -11.78
N SER A 63 -3.97 8.32 -11.08
CA SER A 63 -3.99 8.38 -9.62
C SER A 63 -3.72 7.02 -8.97
N MET A 64 -4.23 5.93 -9.54
CA MET A 64 -3.98 4.57 -9.05
C MET A 64 -2.55 4.10 -9.35
N SER A 65 -1.99 4.47 -10.51
CA SER A 65 -0.61 4.18 -10.91
C SER A 65 0.40 4.97 -10.06
N ALA A 66 0.14 6.24 -9.75
CA ALA A 66 0.96 7.02 -8.83
C ALA A 66 0.86 6.50 -7.38
N THR A 67 -0.30 5.97 -6.98
CA THR A 67 -0.47 5.29 -5.69
C THR A 67 0.24 3.93 -5.67
N ALA A 68 0.27 3.21 -6.79
CA ALA A 68 1.00 1.95 -6.94
C ALA A 68 2.53 2.16 -6.94
N GLU A 69 3.05 3.22 -7.58
CA GLU A 69 4.47 3.59 -7.51
C GLU A 69 4.90 4.05 -6.11
N LEU A 70 3.99 4.63 -5.31
CA LEU A 70 4.23 4.93 -3.90
C LEU A 70 4.22 3.68 -2.99
N ILE A 71 3.66 2.56 -3.44
CA ILE A 71 3.52 1.31 -2.67
C ILE A 71 4.57 0.26 -3.08
N THR A 72 5.16 0.35 -4.28
CA THR A 72 6.28 -0.52 -4.71
C THR A 72 7.64 -0.09 -4.16
N GLY A 73 7.73 1.05 -3.48
CA GLY A 73 8.90 1.46 -2.71
C GLY A 73 8.90 0.77 -1.35
N ASP A 74 10.00 0.06 -1.03
CA ASP A 74 10.31 -0.46 0.31
C ASP A 74 9.74 0.44 1.41
N ASP A 75 8.70 0.00 2.14
CA ASP A 75 8.36 0.62 3.41
C ASP A 75 9.58 0.46 4.32
N PRO A 76 10.29 1.54 4.69
CA PRO A 76 11.53 1.44 5.45
C PRO A 76 11.34 0.86 6.87
N LYS A 77 10.12 0.48 7.25
CA LYS A 77 9.73 0.03 8.59
C LYS A 77 9.27 -1.43 8.66
N THR A 78 8.95 -2.09 7.55
CA THR A 78 8.73 -3.54 7.49
C THR A 78 9.95 -4.21 6.83
N ARG A 79 10.29 -5.42 7.26
CA ARG A 79 11.35 -6.19 6.57
C ARG A 79 10.85 -6.47 5.16
N ALA A 80 11.66 -6.22 4.13
CA ALA A 80 11.31 -6.50 2.74
C ALA A 80 10.63 -7.88 2.58
N GLY A 81 9.45 -7.91 1.96
CA GLY A 81 8.60 -9.11 1.78
C GLY A 81 7.66 -9.45 2.94
N VAL A 82 7.63 -8.67 4.03
CA VAL A 82 6.65 -8.82 5.12
C VAL A 82 5.50 -7.86 4.87
N SER A 83 4.34 -8.41 4.51
CA SER A 83 3.11 -7.63 4.30
C SER A 83 2.51 -7.20 5.66
N ALA A 84 1.68 -6.14 5.64
CA ALA A 84 1.05 -5.59 6.84
C ALA A 84 0.28 -6.66 7.63
N VAL A 85 -0.35 -7.61 6.93
CA VAL A 85 -1.01 -8.79 7.48
C VAL A 85 -0.33 -10.05 6.94
N THR A 86 0.45 -10.72 7.79
CA THR A 86 1.09 -12.00 7.46
C THR A 86 0.33 -13.16 8.09
N PRO A 87 -0.22 -14.10 7.31
CA PRO A 87 -0.88 -15.28 7.86
C PRO A 87 0.09 -16.15 8.65
N TYR A 88 -0.40 -16.70 9.76
CA TYR A 88 0.32 -17.59 10.67
C TYR A 88 -0.47 -18.89 10.81
N VAL A 89 0.01 -19.95 10.17
CA VAL A 89 -0.57 -21.30 10.31
C VAL A 89 0.06 -22.06 11.47
N VAL A 90 -0.75 -22.84 12.16
CA VAL A 90 -0.30 -23.70 13.25
C VAL A 90 -0.56 -25.15 12.87
N VAL A 91 0.49 -25.95 12.75
CA VAL A 91 0.42 -27.34 12.28
C VAL A 91 0.96 -28.33 13.30
N SER A 92 0.54 -29.60 13.18
CA SER A 92 1.04 -30.68 14.04
C SER A 92 2.52 -30.97 13.81
N ASP A 93 3.01 -30.88 12.56
CA ASP A 93 4.41 -31.08 12.21
C ASP A 93 4.88 -30.02 11.22
N VAL A 94 5.65 -29.06 11.73
CA VAL A 94 6.20 -27.94 10.95
C VAL A 94 7.17 -28.41 9.87
N HIS A 95 7.91 -29.51 10.07
CA HIS A 95 8.86 -29.98 9.07
C HIS A 95 8.15 -30.63 7.90
N GLN A 96 7.10 -31.41 8.18
CA GLN A 96 6.27 -32.03 7.13
C GLN A 96 5.59 -30.96 6.27
N GLU A 97 5.04 -29.93 6.90
CA GLU A 97 4.41 -28.80 6.21
C GLU A 97 5.42 -28.05 5.33
N ILE A 98 6.60 -27.77 5.87
CA ILE A 98 7.69 -27.12 5.12
C ILE A 98 8.11 -27.93 3.90
N ASP A 99 8.32 -29.24 4.07
CA ASP A 99 8.72 -30.10 2.96
C ASP A 99 7.64 -30.12 1.86
N PHE A 100 6.36 -30.09 2.26
CA PHE A 100 5.24 -29.96 1.34
C PHE A 100 5.28 -28.63 0.57
N ILE A 101 5.28 -27.46 1.23
CA ILE A 101 5.21 -26.17 0.54
C ILE A 101 6.47 -25.86 -0.28
N LYS A 102 7.65 -26.35 0.14
CA LYS A 102 8.88 -26.26 -0.66
C LYS A 102 8.75 -27.07 -1.93
N LYS A 103 8.25 -28.30 -1.81
CA LYS A 103 8.08 -29.18 -2.95
C LYS A 103 7.01 -28.65 -3.90
N VAL A 104 5.84 -28.27 -3.40
CA VAL A 104 4.66 -27.98 -4.22
C VAL A 104 4.63 -26.54 -4.72
N PHE A 105 5.04 -25.57 -3.90
CA PHE A 105 4.95 -24.14 -4.21
C PHE A 105 6.32 -23.46 -4.41
N GLY A 106 7.42 -24.21 -4.30
CA GLY A 106 8.76 -23.62 -4.42
C GLY A 106 9.11 -22.66 -3.28
N ALA A 107 8.50 -22.84 -2.09
CA ALA A 107 8.67 -21.92 -0.98
C ALA A 107 10.14 -21.81 -0.51
N GLU A 108 10.58 -20.62 -0.15
CA GLU A 108 11.94 -20.35 0.33
C GLU A 108 11.93 -19.73 1.72
N GLY A 109 12.73 -20.25 2.65
CA GLY A 109 12.66 -19.78 4.02
C GLY A 109 13.56 -20.53 4.98
N LYS A 110 13.29 -20.33 6.27
CA LYS A 110 14.02 -21.02 7.33
C LYS A 110 13.20 -21.24 8.59
N VAL A 111 13.61 -22.26 9.34
CA VAL A 111 13.12 -22.57 10.68
C VAL A 111 14.00 -21.85 11.70
N TYR A 112 13.39 -21.17 12.66
CA TYR A 112 14.07 -20.39 13.69
C TYR A 112 14.28 -21.15 15.01
N GLY A 113 13.77 -22.38 15.11
CA GLY A 113 13.94 -23.26 16.27
C GLY A 113 12.73 -23.28 17.21
N LEU A 114 12.94 -23.77 18.44
CA LEU A 114 11.87 -23.95 19.43
C LEU A 114 11.59 -22.63 20.18
N GLY A 115 10.34 -22.18 20.14
CA GLY A 115 9.82 -21.07 20.92
C GLY A 115 9.59 -21.43 22.40
N SER A 116 9.15 -20.45 23.19
CA SER A 116 8.93 -20.60 24.64
C SER A 116 7.90 -21.67 25.01
N GLN A 117 6.95 -21.96 24.12
CA GLN A 117 5.97 -23.04 24.28
C GLN A 117 6.47 -24.41 23.77
N GLY A 118 7.75 -24.51 23.39
CA GLY A 118 8.35 -25.75 22.91
C GLY A 118 7.93 -26.17 21.50
N GLY A 119 7.30 -25.28 20.73
CA GLY A 119 6.94 -25.47 19.32
C GLY A 119 7.91 -24.76 18.37
N PHE A 120 7.95 -25.16 17.11
CA PHE A 120 8.78 -24.51 16.10
C PHE A 120 8.16 -23.19 15.63
N HIS A 121 9.01 -22.27 15.18
CA HIS A 121 8.64 -21.09 14.39
C HIS A 121 9.43 -21.08 13.09
N SER A 122 8.77 -20.75 11.99
CA SER A 122 9.35 -20.70 10.65
C SER A 122 8.74 -19.59 9.82
N GLU A 123 9.52 -19.05 8.90
CA GLU A 123 9.07 -18.04 7.93
C GLU A 123 9.49 -18.52 6.55
N TYR A 124 8.50 -18.62 5.65
CA TYR A 124 8.68 -19.05 4.27
C TYR A 124 7.97 -18.09 3.33
N ARG A 125 8.63 -17.79 2.22
CA ARG A 125 8.11 -16.95 1.15
C ARG A 125 7.62 -17.82 0.01
N ILE A 126 6.43 -17.50 -0.51
CA ILE A 126 5.88 -18.04 -1.75
C ILE A 126 5.66 -16.84 -2.68
N GLY A 127 6.40 -16.76 -3.78
CA GLY A 127 6.42 -15.56 -4.62
C GLY A 127 6.94 -14.34 -3.86
N ASP A 128 6.13 -13.30 -3.74
CA ASP A 128 6.40 -12.06 -3.00
C ASP A 128 5.88 -12.09 -1.55
N SER A 129 5.15 -13.13 -1.17
CA SER A 129 4.33 -13.16 0.03
C SER A 129 4.94 -14.02 1.13
N MET A 130 4.95 -13.52 2.36
CA MET A 130 5.42 -14.24 3.55
C MET A 130 4.31 -15.09 4.17
N LEU A 131 4.68 -16.28 4.66
CA LEU A 131 3.87 -17.17 5.47
C LEU A 131 4.64 -17.54 6.74
N MET A 132 3.99 -17.37 7.90
CA MET A 132 4.51 -17.89 9.16
C MET A 132 3.92 -19.25 9.47
N ILE A 133 4.77 -20.17 9.92
CA ILE A 133 4.39 -21.55 10.23
C ILE A 133 4.94 -21.89 11.60
N GLY A 134 4.09 -22.39 12.47
CA GLY A 134 4.51 -22.85 13.78
C GLY A 134 3.74 -24.06 14.25
N GLY A 135 4.09 -24.55 15.43
CA GLY A 135 3.45 -25.71 16.03
C GLY A 135 4.45 -26.83 16.33
N GLY A 136 4.01 -28.07 16.16
CA GLY A 136 4.74 -29.25 16.61
C GLY A 136 5.77 -29.78 15.61
N GLY A 137 6.23 -31.00 15.87
CA GLY A 137 7.16 -31.73 15.02
C GLY A 137 8.09 -32.62 15.85
N LYS A 138 8.91 -33.42 15.17
CA LYS A 138 9.85 -34.32 15.85
C LYS A 138 10.78 -33.53 16.80
N GLY A 139 10.76 -33.90 18.08
CA GLY A 139 11.58 -33.24 19.13
C GLY A 139 10.94 -31.99 19.75
N SER A 140 9.75 -31.59 19.29
CA SER A 140 8.94 -30.54 19.93
C SER A 140 8.28 -31.06 21.22
N LYS A 141 8.09 -30.16 22.19
CA LYS A 141 7.26 -30.39 23.40
C LYS A 141 5.91 -29.67 23.33
N TRP A 142 5.58 -29.10 22.18
CA TRP A 142 4.36 -28.36 21.97
C TRP A 142 3.14 -29.27 22.07
N GLN A 143 2.10 -28.78 22.77
CA GLN A 143 0.86 -29.50 23.05
C GLN A 143 -0.37 -28.71 22.61
N GLY A 144 -0.18 -27.70 21.75
CA GLY A 144 -1.29 -26.90 21.25
C GLY A 144 -2.10 -27.64 20.19
N THR A 145 -3.19 -27.01 19.77
CA THR A 145 -4.06 -27.50 18.71
C THR A 145 -3.66 -26.86 17.37
N PRO A 146 -3.54 -27.63 16.28
CA PRO A 146 -3.37 -27.07 14.94
C PRO A 146 -4.51 -26.10 14.60
N VAL A 147 -4.16 -25.05 13.88
CA VAL A 147 -5.08 -24.01 13.38
C VAL A 147 -4.84 -23.91 11.88
N PRO A 148 -5.49 -24.78 11.08
CA PRO A 148 -5.36 -24.77 9.63
C PRO A 148 -6.02 -23.52 9.03
N ALA A 149 -5.41 -22.96 8.00
CA ALA A 149 -5.84 -21.77 7.31
C ALA A 149 -6.45 -22.05 5.93
N VAL A 150 -6.97 -21.01 5.29
CA VAL A 150 -7.44 -21.05 3.90
C VAL A 150 -6.75 -19.93 3.13
N PHE A 151 -6.29 -20.25 1.93
CA PHE A 151 -5.52 -19.35 1.08
C PHE A 151 -6.04 -19.36 -0.35
N HIS A 152 -5.92 -18.21 -1.00
CA HIS A 152 -5.94 -18.11 -2.46
C HIS A 152 -4.50 -17.83 -2.93
N LEU A 153 -3.99 -18.67 -3.81
CA LEU A 153 -2.62 -18.62 -4.32
C LEU A 153 -2.63 -18.64 -5.85
N TYR A 154 -2.13 -17.56 -6.46
CA TYR A 154 -1.85 -17.56 -7.88
C TYR A 154 -0.56 -18.32 -8.18
N VAL A 155 -0.62 -19.18 -9.21
CA VAL A 155 0.50 -19.96 -9.73
C VAL A 155 0.53 -19.91 -11.25
N GLU A 156 1.71 -20.07 -11.84
CA GLU A 156 1.87 -20.06 -13.30
C GLU A 156 1.12 -21.22 -14.00
N ASN A 157 1.01 -22.37 -13.33
CA ASN A 157 0.40 -23.58 -13.88
C ASN A 157 -0.36 -24.35 -12.81
N VAL A 158 -1.66 -24.09 -12.69
CA VAL A 158 -2.55 -24.77 -11.73
C VAL A 158 -2.53 -26.29 -11.90
N ASP A 159 -2.65 -26.81 -13.13
CA ASP A 159 -2.70 -28.26 -13.36
C ASP A 159 -1.39 -28.93 -12.92
N GLY A 160 -0.24 -28.32 -13.19
CA GLY A 160 1.07 -28.81 -12.76
C GLY A 160 1.22 -28.83 -11.24
N VAL A 161 0.91 -27.71 -10.58
CA VAL A 161 0.99 -27.57 -9.11
C VAL A 161 0.02 -28.54 -8.43
N TYR A 162 -1.20 -28.67 -8.96
CA TYR A 162 -2.20 -29.60 -8.44
C TYR A 162 -1.70 -31.05 -8.51
N GLN A 163 -1.16 -31.50 -9.65
CA GLN A 163 -0.61 -32.85 -9.78
C GLN A 163 0.56 -33.09 -8.80
N GLN A 164 1.43 -32.09 -8.63
CA GLN A 164 2.53 -32.16 -7.68
C GLN A 164 2.05 -32.23 -6.22
N ALA A 165 0.99 -31.52 -5.89
CA ALA A 165 0.34 -31.59 -4.59
C ALA A 165 -0.24 -32.98 -4.32
N MET A 166 -0.95 -33.57 -5.28
CA MET A 166 -1.49 -34.94 -5.15
C MET A 166 -0.37 -35.96 -4.91
N GLN A 167 0.75 -35.84 -5.63
CA GLN A 167 1.94 -36.68 -5.43
C GLN A 167 2.65 -36.42 -4.10
N ALA A 168 2.43 -35.26 -3.48
CA ALA A 168 2.94 -34.91 -2.16
C ALA A 168 1.98 -35.28 -1.02
N GLY A 169 0.84 -35.89 -1.33
CA GLY A 169 -0.12 -36.39 -0.34
C GLY A 169 -1.24 -35.41 0.03
N ALA A 170 -1.44 -34.35 -0.76
CA ALA A 170 -2.61 -33.48 -0.59
C ALA A 170 -3.91 -34.20 -0.98
N ILE A 171 -5.02 -33.71 -0.43
CA ILE A 171 -6.38 -34.15 -0.76
C ILE A 171 -6.97 -33.17 -1.78
N SER A 172 -7.59 -33.70 -2.84
CA SER A 172 -8.35 -32.90 -3.80
C SER A 172 -9.63 -32.37 -3.16
N LEU A 173 -9.80 -31.06 -3.08
CA LEU A 173 -11.07 -30.42 -2.74
C LEU A 173 -11.86 -30.08 -4.01
N MET A 174 -11.16 -29.59 -5.04
CA MET A 174 -11.72 -29.26 -6.34
C MET A 174 -10.68 -29.55 -7.44
N PRO A 175 -10.97 -30.41 -8.42
CA PRO A 175 -10.04 -30.67 -9.51
C PRO A 175 -9.88 -29.44 -10.41
N PRO A 176 -8.75 -29.31 -11.14
CA PRO A 176 -8.52 -28.20 -12.06
C PRO A 176 -9.65 -28.04 -13.09
N ALA A 177 -10.25 -26.84 -13.12
CA ALA A 177 -11.35 -26.47 -14.01
C ALA A 177 -11.18 -25.01 -14.48
N ASP A 178 -11.78 -24.68 -15.62
CA ASP A 178 -11.88 -23.30 -16.08
C ASP A 178 -13.08 -22.65 -15.37
N MET A 179 -12.84 -21.52 -14.74
CA MET A 179 -13.82 -20.77 -13.97
C MET A 179 -14.54 -19.77 -14.86
N GLU A 180 -15.83 -19.56 -14.61
CA GLU A 180 -16.69 -18.67 -15.40
C GLU A 180 -16.22 -17.20 -15.36
N TYR A 181 -15.48 -16.83 -14.31
CA TYR A 181 -14.90 -15.50 -14.12
C TYR A 181 -13.47 -15.36 -14.68
N GLY A 182 -13.04 -16.27 -15.55
CA GLY A 182 -11.83 -16.09 -16.37
C GLY A 182 -10.53 -16.50 -15.70
N GLU A 183 -10.54 -17.62 -14.96
CA GLU A 183 -9.33 -18.19 -14.34
C GLU A 183 -9.32 -19.71 -14.50
N ARG A 184 -8.14 -20.31 -14.64
CA ARG A 184 -7.97 -21.75 -14.39
C ARG A 184 -7.83 -21.93 -12.88
N GLY A 185 -8.66 -22.76 -12.24
CA GLY A 185 -8.65 -22.88 -10.78
C GLY A 185 -8.73 -24.33 -10.27
N ALA A 186 -8.19 -24.57 -9.08
CA ALA A 186 -8.26 -25.84 -8.36
C ALA A 186 -8.30 -25.61 -6.84
N GLY A 187 -8.66 -26.63 -6.07
CA GLY A 187 -8.70 -26.59 -4.61
C GLY A 187 -8.02 -27.82 -4.02
N ILE A 188 -7.11 -27.63 -3.07
CA ILE A 188 -6.43 -28.73 -2.35
C ILE A 188 -6.43 -28.51 -0.85
N GLU A 189 -6.41 -29.59 -0.09
CA GLU A 189 -6.06 -29.61 1.33
C GLU A 189 -4.65 -30.21 1.48
N ASP A 190 -3.75 -29.47 2.12
CA ASP A 190 -2.37 -29.92 2.34
C ASP A 190 -2.23 -30.89 3.52
N VAL A 191 -0.98 -31.28 3.80
CA VAL A 191 -0.64 -32.20 4.88
C VAL A 191 -0.88 -31.63 6.30
N GLY A 192 -0.94 -30.30 6.43
CA GLY A 192 -1.28 -29.58 7.65
C GLY A 192 -2.78 -29.32 7.83
N GLY A 193 -3.61 -29.67 6.83
CA GLY A 193 -5.05 -29.43 6.80
C GLY A 193 -5.44 -28.03 6.32
N ASN A 194 -4.49 -27.23 5.80
CA ASN A 194 -4.78 -25.93 5.21
C ASN A 194 -5.40 -26.12 3.82
N HIS A 195 -6.31 -25.23 3.47
CA HIS A 195 -6.99 -25.23 2.18
C HIS A 195 -6.36 -24.20 1.25
N TRP A 196 -6.08 -24.59 0.01
CA TRP A 196 -5.48 -23.74 -1.00
C TRP A 196 -6.37 -23.73 -2.24
N TYR A 197 -6.94 -22.57 -2.54
CA TYR A 197 -7.46 -22.25 -3.86
C TYR A 197 -6.28 -21.85 -4.74
N LEU A 198 -6.00 -22.64 -5.75
CA LEU A 198 -4.96 -22.39 -6.74
C LEU A 198 -5.59 -21.73 -7.95
N ALA A 199 -4.98 -20.67 -8.47
CA ALA A 199 -5.47 -19.99 -9.66
C ALA A 199 -4.36 -19.62 -10.65
N THR A 200 -4.69 -19.62 -11.93
CA THR A 200 -3.92 -18.99 -13.00
C THR A 200 -4.89 -18.04 -13.73
N ALA A 201 -4.63 -16.74 -13.66
CA ALA A 201 -5.44 -15.76 -14.38
C ALA A 201 -5.28 -15.93 -15.90
N THR A 202 -6.36 -15.72 -16.66
CA THR A 202 -6.35 -15.82 -18.13
C THR A 202 -5.81 -14.57 -18.84
N GLY A 203 -5.39 -13.56 -18.06
CA GLY A 203 -4.83 -12.30 -18.55
C GLY A 203 -3.37 -12.42 -19.07
N PRO A 204 -2.70 -11.28 -19.34
CA PRO A 204 -1.33 -11.27 -19.85
C PRO A 204 -0.30 -11.81 -18.84
N THR A 205 -0.65 -11.80 -17.56
CA THR A 205 0.12 -12.35 -16.44
C THR A 205 -0.73 -13.36 -15.68
N HIS A 206 -0.09 -14.36 -15.06
CA HIS A 206 -0.81 -15.38 -14.26
C HIS A 206 -1.38 -14.84 -12.94
N VAL A 207 -0.87 -13.70 -12.48
CA VAL A 207 -1.39 -12.92 -11.35
C VAL A 207 -1.99 -11.62 -11.89
N PRO A 208 -3.22 -11.24 -11.52
CA PRO A 208 -3.78 -9.94 -11.86
C PRO A 208 -2.96 -8.79 -11.29
N GLU A 209 -2.89 -7.67 -12.02
CA GLU A 209 -2.17 -6.47 -11.55
C GLU A 209 -2.75 -5.94 -10.24
N GLY A 210 -1.87 -5.53 -9.31
CA GLY A 210 -2.25 -4.95 -8.03
C GLY A 210 -2.76 -5.95 -6.98
N VAL A 211 -2.62 -7.25 -7.23
CA VAL A 211 -3.00 -8.34 -6.32
C VAL A 211 -1.74 -9.13 -5.91
N PRO A 212 -1.54 -9.43 -4.61
CA PRO A 212 -0.41 -10.25 -4.17
C PRO A 212 -0.61 -11.71 -4.59
N ASN A 213 0.49 -12.48 -4.69
CA ASN A 213 0.41 -13.87 -5.11
C ASN A 213 -0.37 -14.74 -4.12
N LEU A 214 -0.22 -14.49 -2.81
CA LEU A 214 -0.89 -15.23 -1.74
C LEU A 214 -1.79 -14.29 -0.93
N MET A 215 -3.06 -14.68 -0.80
CA MET A 215 -4.04 -13.97 0.00
C MET A 215 -4.70 -14.92 1.01
N PRO A 216 -4.82 -14.53 2.28
CA PRO A 216 -5.68 -15.24 3.22
C PRO A 216 -7.13 -15.19 2.72
N TYR A 217 -7.86 -16.29 2.88
CA TYR A 217 -9.25 -16.40 2.46
C TYR A 217 -10.15 -16.75 3.64
N PHE A 218 -11.21 -15.99 3.90
CA PHE A 218 -12.17 -16.32 4.94
C PHE A 218 -13.46 -16.96 4.40
N HIS A 219 -13.99 -17.90 5.16
CA HIS A 219 -15.37 -18.38 5.01
C HIS A 219 -16.22 -17.96 6.22
N PRO A 220 -16.56 -16.67 6.38
CA PRO A 220 -17.36 -16.22 7.51
C PRO A 220 -18.82 -16.63 7.37
N VAL A 221 -19.50 -16.83 8.50
CA VAL A 221 -20.97 -16.81 8.55
C VAL A 221 -21.40 -15.35 8.72
N GLY A 222 -21.93 -14.74 7.66
CA GLY A 222 -22.25 -13.31 7.64
C GLY A 222 -21.03 -12.43 7.34
N ALA A 223 -20.52 -12.53 6.11
CA ALA A 223 -19.38 -11.74 5.63
C ALA A 223 -19.50 -10.22 5.83
N PRO A 224 -20.67 -9.56 5.66
CA PRO A 224 -20.79 -8.12 5.89
C PRO A 224 -20.34 -7.69 7.29
N ARG A 225 -20.61 -8.50 8.33
CA ARG A 225 -20.19 -8.21 9.70
C ARG A 225 -18.67 -8.35 9.88
N MET A 226 -18.04 -9.28 9.16
CA MET A 226 -16.58 -9.39 9.16
C MET A 226 -15.94 -8.18 8.48
N ILE A 227 -16.47 -7.75 7.33
CA ILE A 227 -15.99 -6.56 6.62
C ILE A 227 -16.07 -5.32 7.51
N GLU A 228 -17.20 -5.11 8.19
CA GLU A 228 -17.36 -3.99 9.13
C GLU A 228 -16.40 -4.07 10.32
N PHE A 229 -16.16 -5.26 10.88
CA PHE A 229 -15.13 -5.43 11.90
C PHE A 229 -13.74 -5.01 11.39
N LEU A 230 -13.33 -5.47 10.20
CA LEU A 230 -12.03 -5.16 9.62
C LEU A 230 -11.88 -3.64 9.35
N LYS A 231 -12.95 -2.97 8.89
CA LYS A 231 -12.98 -1.50 8.73
C LYS A 231 -12.77 -0.77 10.06
N GLN A 232 -13.52 -1.16 11.09
CA GLN A 232 -13.45 -0.53 12.41
C GLN A 232 -12.08 -0.76 13.06
N ALA A 233 -11.64 -2.02 13.09
CA ALA A 233 -10.45 -2.44 13.81
C ALA A 233 -9.15 -2.03 13.12
N PHE A 234 -9.10 -2.16 11.79
CA PHE A 234 -7.85 -2.06 11.02
C PHE A 234 -7.87 -0.99 9.94
N GLY A 235 -8.98 -0.28 9.78
CA GLY A 235 -9.13 0.71 8.70
C GLY A 235 -9.14 0.06 7.33
N ALA A 236 -9.72 -1.14 7.24
CA ALA A 236 -9.80 -1.86 6.00
C ALA A 236 -10.63 -1.11 4.95
N GLU A 237 -10.31 -1.33 3.67
CA GLU A 237 -11.00 -0.75 2.53
C GLU A 237 -11.57 -1.85 1.63
N GLU A 238 -12.77 -1.63 1.10
CA GLU A 238 -13.36 -2.54 0.11
C GLU A 238 -12.71 -2.29 -1.25
N VAL A 239 -12.07 -3.32 -1.81
CA VAL A 239 -11.53 -3.28 -3.17
C VAL A 239 -12.59 -3.77 -4.15
N ALA A 240 -13.22 -4.90 -3.83
CA ALA A 240 -14.32 -5.48 -4.60
C ALA A 240 -15.22 -6.26 -3.66
N VAL A 241 -16.54 -6.13 -3.82
CA VAL A 241 -17.54 -6.91 -3.07
C VAL A 241 -18.63 -7.34 -4.03
N HIS A 242 -18.74 -8.64 -4.24
CA HIS A 242 -19.74 -9.26 -5.11
C HIS A 242 -20.80 -9.94 -4.23
N GLN A 243 -22.00 -9.37 -4.25
CA GLN A 243 -23.14 -9.86 -3.50
C GLN A 243 -24.23 -10.35 -4.44
N SER A 244 -24.88 -11.44 -4.06
CA SER A 244 -26.13 -11.86 -4.68
C SER A 244 -27.29 -10.92 -4.26
N PRO A 245 -28.44 -10.95 -4.96
CA PRO A 245 -29.58 -10.08 -4.64
C PRO A 245 -30.15 -10.26 -3.22
N ASP A 246 -29.97 -11.44 -2.62
CA ASP A 246 -30.34 -11.76 -1.23
C ASP A 246 -29.28 -11.32 -0.20
N GLY A 247 -28.20 -10.67 -0.64
CA GLY A 247 -27.19 -10.04 0.22
C GLY A 247 -26.04 -10.95 0.63
N ILE A 248 -25.97 -12.18 0.10
CA ILE A 248 -24.88 -13.11 0.39
C ILE A 248 -23.62 -12.65 -0.35
N VAL A 249 -22.53 -12.47 0.39
CA VAL A 249 -21.23 -12.16 -0.23
C VAL A 249 -20.66 -13.43 -0.85
N GLN A 250 -20.69 -13.49 -2.18
CA GLN A 250 -20.11 -14.59 -2.93
C GLN A 250 -18.59 -14.50 -3.00
N HIS A 251 -18.07 -13.27 -3.15
CA HIS A 251 -16.65 -12.97 -3.11
C HIS A 251 -16.42 -11.53 -2.70
N ALA A 252 -15.40 -11.27 -1.89
CA ALA A 252 -14.93 -9.94 -1.58
C ALA A 252 -13.40 -9.89 -1.46
N LYS A 253 -12.82 -8.76 -1.86
CA LYS A 253 -11.42 -8.39 -1.65
C LYS A 253 -11.37 -7.18 -0.73
N ILE A 254 -10.74 -7.33 0.42
CA ILE A 254 -10.65 -6.31 1.46
C ILE A 254 -9.17 -5.98 1.69
N ARG A 255 -8.82 -4.70 1.57
CA ARG A 255 -7.45 -4.20 1.72
C ARG A 255 -7.18 -3.76 3.15
N ILE A 256 -6.03 -4.14 3.70
CA ILE A 256 -5.49 -3.64 4.97
C ILE A 256 -4.02 -3.27 4.74
N GLY A 257 -3.74 -1.97 4.65
CA GLY A 257 -2.43 -1.49 4.21
C GLY A 257 -2.10 -2.04 2.82
N ALA A 258 -0.93 -2.67 2.68
CA ALA A 258 -0.52 -3.32 1.42
C ALA A 258 -1.10 -4.73 1.23
N SER A 259 -1.72 -5.33 2.25
CA SER A 259 -2.28 -6.69 2.17
C SER A 259 -3.70 -6.70 1.60
N ILE A 260 -4.05 -7.78 0.90
CA ILE A 260 -5.43 -8.09 0.51
C ILE A 260 -5.85 -9.38 1.21
N ILE A 261 -7.05 -9.36 1.77
CA ILE A 261 -7.74 -10.53 2.32
C ILE A 261 -8.96 -10.79 1.44
N GLU A 262 -9.15 -12.04 1.05
CA GLU A 262 -10.34 -12.48 0.33
C GLU A 262 -11.35 -13.15 1.26
N MET A 263 -12.62 -13.16 0.87
CA MET A 263 -13.64 -13.95 1.56
C MET A 263 -14.84 -14.27 0.69
N GLY A 264 -15.53 -15.34 1.05
CA GLY A 264 -16.84 -15.71 0.51
C GLY A 264 -17.62 -16.47 1.57
N GLU A 265 -18.93 -16.29 1.66
CA GLU A 265 -19.70 -16.84 2.77
C GLU A 265 -19.59 -18.36 2.92
N ALA A 266 -19.62 -18.81 4.18
CA ALA A 266 -19.59 -20.23 4.49
C ALA A 266 -20.82 -20.97 3.94
N HIS A 267 -20.59 -22.09 3.26
CA HIS A 267 -21.64 -22.92 2.69
C HIS A 267 -21.14 -24.35 2.42
N GLY A 268 -22.02 -25.35 2.51
CA GLY A 268 -21.68 -26.74 2.19
C GLY A 268 -20.43 -27.22 2.94
N SER A 269 -19.40 -27.65 2.20
CA SER A 269 -18.12 -28.08 2.77
C SER A 269 -17.17 -26.93 3.13
N TRP A 270 -17.46 -25.70 2.69
CA TRP A 270 -16.68 -24.49 2.93
C TRP A 270 -17.16 -23.82 4.21
N GLN A 271 -16.71 -24.37 5.34
CA GLN A 271 -17.08 -23.90 6.67
C GLN A 271 -16.03 -22.94 7.25
N PRO A 272 -16.37 -22.11 8.25
CA PRO A 272 -15.42 -21.21 8.87
C PRO A 272 -14.19 -21.94 9.43
N LYS A 273 -13.00 -21.44 9.08
CA LYS A 273 -11.71 -21.87 9.63
C LYS A 273 -11.03 -20.64 10.24
N PRO A 274 -11.15 -20.42 11.56
CA PRO A 274 -10.48 -19.31 12.22
C PRO A 274 -8.97 -19.35 11.99
N MET A 275 -8.37 -18.22 11.64
CA MET A 275 -6.95 -18.09 11.30
C MET A 275 -6.21 -17.23 12.29
N HIS A 276 -4.88 -17.36 12.32
CA HIS A 276 -4.01 -16.47 13.07
C HIS A 276 -3.23 -15.56 12.12
N PHE A 277 -2.98 -14.33 12.56
CA PHE A 277 -2.26 -13.32 11.78
C PHE A 277 -1.23 -12.62 12.63
N MET A 278 -0.03 -12.48 12.12
CA MET A 278 0.91 -11.47 12.61
C MET A 278 0.72 -10.20 11.80
N VAL A 279 0.43 -9.11 12.49
CA VAL A 279 0.20 -7.79 11.90
C VAL A 279 1.28 -6.86 12.40
N TYR A 280 2.10 -6.37 11.47
CA TYR A 280 3.16 -5.42 11.79
C TYR A 280 2.63 -3.99 11.63
N VAL A 281 2.72 -3.21 12.70
CA VAL A 281 2.13 -1.88 12.80
C VAL A 281 3.12 -0.89 13.38
N ASP A 282 2.91 0.40 13.09
CA ASP A 282 3.76 1.47 13.61
C ASP A 282 3.66 1.60 15.15
N ASP A 283 2.46 1.40 15.71
CA ASP A 283 2.20 1.45 17.15
C ASP A 283 1.19 0.38 17.56
N ALA A 284 1.66 -0.64 18.26
CA ALA A 284 0.84 -1.75 18.72
C ALA A 284 -0.23 -1.32 19.75
N ASP A 285 0.03 -0.29 20.56
CA ASP A 285 -0.97 0.21 21.53
C ASP A 285 -2.12 0.91 20.83
N GLU A 286 -1.81 1.76 19.85
CA GLU A 286 -2.84 2.52 19.11
C GLU A 286 -3.73 1.58 18.29
N TRP A 287 -3.13 0.64 17.57
CA TRP A 287 -3.87 -0.38 16.82
C TRP A 287 -4.70 -1.27 17.72
N TYR A 288 -4.14 -1.70 18.86
CA TYR A 288 -4.89 -2.49 19.83
C TYR A 288 -6.06 -1.70 20.40
N ALA A 289 -5.85 -0.45 20.81
CA ALA A 289 -6.91 0.41 21.36
C ALA A 289 -7.99 0.72 20.33
N ARG A 290 -7.63 0.89 19.05
CA ARG A 290 -8.58 1.02 17.94
C ARG A 290 -9.40 -0.27 17.79
N ALA A 291 -8.74 -1.42 17.69
CA ALA A 291 -9.40 -2.69 17.47
C ALA A 291 -10.33 -3.09 18.62
N MET A 292 -9.97 -2.77 19.87
CA MET A 292 -10.85 -2.99 21.02
C MET A 292 -12.12 -2.13 21.04
N LYS A 293 -12.24 -1.11 20.18
CA LYS A 293 -13.49 -0.36 19.97
C LYS A 293 -14.38 -1.01 18.92
N ALA A 294 -13.87 -1.93 18.11
CA ALA A 294 -14.65 -2.63 17.11
C ALA A 294 -15.61 -3.62 17.77
N GLU A 295 -16.80 -3.76 17.19
CA GLU A 295 -17.85 -4.61 17.76
C GLU A 295 -17.40 -6.07 17.89
N GLY A 296 -17.48 -6.62 19.10
CA GLY A 296 -17.18 -8.02 19.39
C GLY A 296 -15.69 -8.39 19.41
N ALA A 297 -14.79 -7.40 19.39
CA ALA A 297 -13.36 -7.62 19.66
C ALA A 297 -13.15 -8.16 21.09
N ILE A 298 -12.33 -9.19 21.23
CA ILE A 298 -11.96 -9.80 22.51
C ILE A 298 -10.47 -9.58 22.76
N SER A 299 -10.13 -9.03 23.93
CA SER A 299 -8.74 -8.92 24.39
C SER A 299 -8.23 -10.29 24.83
N VAL A 300 -7.28 -10.86 24.08
CA VAL A 300 -6.56 -12.08 24.48
C VAL A 300 -5.33 -11.74 25.32
N GLY A 301 -4.62 -10.66 24.95
CA GLY A 301 -3.48 -10.15 25.70
C GLY A 301 -3.23 -8.67 25.41
N ALA A 302 -3.24 -7.85 26.47
CA ALA A 302 -2.96 -6.42 26.33
C ALA A 302 -1.51 -6.18 25.87
N PRO A 303 -1.24 -5.08 25.13
CA PRO A 303 0.09 -4.77 24.62
C PRO A 303 1.16 -4.76 25.71
N ALA A 304 2.16 -5.62 25.56
CA ALA A 304 3.29 -5.73 26.45
C ALA A 304 4.60 -5.78 25.65
N ASN A 305 5.70 -5.44 26.32
CA ASN A 305 7.02 -5.58 25.70
C ASN A 305 7.38 -7.07 25.65
N ALA A 306 7.65 -7.57 24.45
CA ALA A 306 8.02 -8.96 24.25
C ALA A 306 9.47 -9.20 24.70
N PRO A 307 9.77 -10.37 25.28
CA PRO A 307 11.11 -10.71 25.76
C PRO A 307 12.15 -10.83 24.63
N TYR A 308 11.70 -11.01 23.38
CA TYR A 308 12.52 -11.10 22.16
C TYR A 308 12.63 -9.75 21.41
N GLY A 309 12.20 -8.65 22.03
CA GLY A 309 12.14 -7.32 21.41
C GLY A 309 10.79 -7.08 20.73
N GLY A 310 10.41 -5.80 20.61
CA GLY A 310 9.08 -5.41 20.11
C GLY A 310 8.04 -5.26 21.22
N ARG A 311 6.97 -4.55 20.89
CA ARG A 311 5.78 -4.38 21.71
C ARG A 311 4.62 -5.04 20.99
N SER A 312 3.94 -5.97 21.64
CA SER A 312 2.90 -6.77 20.99
C SER A 312 1.67 -6.95 21.87
N GLY A 313 0.50 -6.83 21.25
CA GLY A 313 -0.81 -7.16 21.83
C GLY A 313 -1.51 -8.23 21.00
N THR A 314 -2.55 -8.84 21.56
CA THR A 314 -3.31 -9.89 20.89
C THR A 314 -4.79 -9.69 21.12
N ILE A 315 -5.54 -9.69 20.01
CA ILE A 315 -6.99 -9.66 20.02
C ILE A 315 -7.54 -10.87 19.27
N GLN A 316 -8.77 -11.24 19.60
CA GLN A 316 -9.57 -12.16 18.81
C GLN A 316 -10.79 -11.40 18.25
N ASP A 317 -11.11 -11.64 16.99
CA ASP A 317 -12.29 -11.04 16.35
C ASP A 317 -13.57 -11.86 16.62
N PRO A 318 -14.76 -11.36 16.26
CA PRO A 318 -16.03 -12.05 16.52
C PRO A 318 -16.21 -13.38 15.79
N PHE A 319 -15.31 -13.72 14.87
CA PHE A 319 -15.31 -14.93 14.05
C PHE A 319 -14.25 -15.93 14.52
N GLY A 320 -13.54 -15.61 15.60
CA GLY A 320 -12.54 -16.47 16.23
C GLY A 320 -11.13 -16.31 15.67
N ASN A 321 -10.88 -15.43 14.70
CA ASN A 321 -9.52 -15.22 14.20
C ASN A 321 -8.69 -14.46 15.24
N THR A 322 -7.41 -14.81 15.36
CA THR A 322 -6.49 -14.20 16.31
C THR A 322 -5.51 -13.29 15.60
N TRP A 323 -5.39 -12.05 16.06
CA TRP A 323 -4.55 -11.01 15.47
C TRP A 323 -3.47 -10.59 16.48
N TYR A 324 -2.22 -10.88 16.16
CA TYR A 324 -1.04 -10.44 16.91
C TYR A 324 -0.58 -9.09 16.34
N LEU A 325 -0.83 -8.01 17.07
CA LEU A 325 -0.46 -6.65 16.68
C LEU A 325 0.93 -6.37 17.23
N SER A 326 1.91 -6.16 16.36
CA SER A 326 3.32 -6.05 16.75
C SER A 326 3.99 -4.82 16.16
N SER A 327 4.66 -4.05 17.01
CA SER A 327 5.50 -2.91 16.63
C SER A 327 6.88 -3.04 17.26
N GLN A 328 7.87 -2.29 16.78
CA GLN A 328 9.14 -2.20 17.51
C GLN A 328 8.92 -1.50 18.87
N THR A 329 9.67 -1.90 19.89
CA THR A 329 9.62 -1.22 21.19
C THR A 329 10.10 0.21 21.02
N LYS A 330 9.33 1.19 21.51
CA LYS A 330 9.82 2.55 21.74
C LYS A 330 11.01 2.43 22.70
N LYS A 331 12.25 2.65 22.22
CA LYS A 331 13.43 2.68 23.09
C LYS A 331 13.20 3.77 24.14
N LYS A 332 13.13 3.39 25.43
CA LYS A 332 13.46 4.33 26.50
C LYS A 332 14.94 4.66 26.33
N GLU A 333 15.26 5.94 26.14
CA GLU A 333 16.63 6.43 26.23
C GLU A 333 17.11 6.29 27.68
N ASP A 334 17.56 5.08 28.05
CA ASP A 334 18.36 4.90 29.24
C ASP A 334 19.82 5.25 28.89
N SER A 335 20.22 6.43 29.35
CA SER A 335 21.60 6.87 29.41
C SER A 335 22.38 5.94 30.34
N THR A 336 23.26 5.10 29.78
CA THR A 336 24.66 4.88 30.23
C THR A 336 25.27 3.60 29.60
N ALA A 337 26.54 3.72 29.18
CA ALA A 337 27.53 2.68 28.90
C ALA A 337 27.53 1.93 27.52
N SER A 338 28.32 2.51 26.61
CA SER A 338 29.34 1.89 25.71
C SER A 338 29.27 0.38 25.39
N ARG A 339 28.86 0.07 24.16
CA ARG A 339 29.51 -0.96 23.32
C ARG A 339 29.30 -0.65 21.83
N ARG A 340 30.40 -0.49 21.09
CA ARG A 340 30.40 -0.26 19.63
C ARG A 340 29.81 -1.48 18.92
N THR A 341 28.63 -1.31 18.35
CA THR A 341 28.01 -2.21 17.37
C THR A 341 27.48 -1.30 16.26
N SER A 342 27.71 -1.66 15.00
CA SER A 342 27.57 -0.80 13.80
C SER A 342 26.41 0.18 13.91
N MET A 343 26.73 1.48 14.06
CA MET A 343 25.72 2.53 14.18
C MET A 343 24.85 2.51 12.94
N ALA A 344 23.52 2.40 13.14
CA ALA A 344 22.60 2.96 12.17
C ALA A 344 23.09 4.38 11.85
N ALA A 345 23.21 4.71 10.56
CA ALA A 345 23.75 5.98 10.12
C ALA A 345 23.10 7.11 10.93
N SER A 346 23.92 7.97 11.55
CA SER A 346 23.43 9.12 12.31
C SER A 346 22.48 9.91 11.44
N LYS A 347 21.23 10.07 11.88
CA LYS A 347 20.24 10.89 11.17
C LYS A 347 20.35 12.32 11.65
N LEU A 348 20.33 13.27 10.72
CA LEU A 348 20.17 14.68 11.07
C LEU A 348 18.78 14.86 11.69
N PHE A 349 18.71 15.30 12.94
CA PHE A 349 17.43 15.43 13.66
C PHE A 349 16.87 16.85 13.57
N ARG A 350 17.75 17.85 13.68
CA ARG A 350 17.38 19.26 13.66
C ARG A 350 18.54 20.13 13.24
N VAL A 351 18.25 21.14 12.44
CA VAL A 351 19.13 22.28 12.17
C VAL A 351 18.53 23.52 12.82
N ALA A 352 19.33 24.27 13.57
CA ALA A 352 18.87 25.48 14.27
C ALA A 352 19.51 26.72 13.63
N LEU A 353 18.67 27.66 13.22
CA LEU A 353 19.06 28.97 12.71
C LEU A 353 18.83 30.02 13.77
N GLN A 354 19.85 30.83 14.04
CA GLN A 354 19.70 31.98 14.91
C GLN A 354 19.08 33.13 14.11
N VAL A 355 18.03 33.70 14.67
CA VAL A 355 17.32 34.86 14.12
C VAL A 355 17.07 35.86 15.24
N ALA A 356 16.65 37.06 14.88
CA ALA A 356 16.05 38.03 15.80
C ALA A 356 14.67 38.38 15.28
N ASP A 357 13.72 38.70 16.14
CA ASP A 357 12.32 38.93 15.74
C ASP A 357 11.70 37.67 15.09
N LEU A 358 11.28 36.75 15.95
CA LEU A 358 10.68 35.48 15.54
C LEU A 358 9.44 35.65 14.63
N ASP A 359 8.69 36.75 14.77
CA ASP A 359 7.49 36.99 13.96
C ASP A 359 7.89 37.36 12.53
N GLN A 360 8.93 38.19 12.37
CA GLN A 360 9.52 38.48 11.06
C GLN A 360 10.14 37.22 10.43
N ALA A 361 10.86 36.43 11.23
CA ALA A 361 11.54 35.23 10.75
C ALA A 361 10.55 34.15 10.31
N SER A 362 9.54 33.87 11.12
CA SER A 362 8.49 32.91 10.77
C SER A 362 7.73 33.33 9.51
N ALA A 363 7.38 34.62 9.36
CA ALA A 363 6.71 35.12 8.17
C ALA A 363 7.57 35.04 6.89
N PHE A 364 8.89 35.26 7.01
CA PHE A 364 9.82 35.11 5.89
C PHE A 364 9.92 33.64 5.46
N TYR A 365 10.23 32.74 6.39
CA TYR A 365 10.41 31.32 6.09
C TYR A 365 9.10 30.66 5.65
N ALA A 366 7.95 31.09 6.19
CA ALA A 366 6.66 30.57 5.77
C ALA A 366 6.35 30.87 4.30
N LYS A 367 6.73 32.05 3.82
CA LYS A 367 6.62 32.40 2.40
C LYS A 367 7.65 31.69 1.55
N LEU A 368 8.87 31.51 2.03
CA LEU A 368 9.94 30.89 1.25
C LEU A 368 9.67 29.39 1.03
N LEU A 369 9.33 28.69 2.12
CA LEU A 369 9.11 27.25 2.17
C LEU A 369 7.67 26.83 1.83
N ASP A 370 6.75 27.79 1.74
CA ASP A 370 5.31 27.53 1.53
C ASP A 370 4.67 26.64 2.62
N ASP A 371 5.11 26.86 3.86
CA ASP A 371 4.66 26.14 5.06
C ASP A 371 4.51 27.16 6.19
N PRO A 372 3.36 27.31 6.88
CA PRO A 372 3.23 28.25 8.00
C PRO A 372 4.18 27.92 9.19
N GLY A 373 4.68 26.69 9.26
CA GLY A 373 5.45 26.19 10.39
C GLY A 373 4.64 26.10 11.68
N ILE A 374 5.32 25.72 12.76
CA ILE A 374 4.73 25.49 14.08
C ILE A 374 5.40 26.43 15.09
N PRO A 375 4.68 27.44 15.64
CA PRO A 375 5.19 28.25 16.74
C PRO A 375 5.23 27.40 18.02
N ILE A 376 6.31 27.51 18.80
CA ILE A 376 6.45 26.75 20.05
C ILE A 376 5.97 27.58 21.24
N PRO A 377 4.91 27.17 21.96
CA PRO A 377 4.35 27.93 23.06
C PRO A 377 5.38 28.21 24.16
N ARG A 378 5.44 29.47 24.63
CA ARG A 378 6.40 29.97 25.64
C ARG A 378 7.89 29.84 25.25
N GLY A 379 8.18 29.61 23.96
CA GLY A 379 9.55 29.48 23.44
C GLY A 379 9.96 30.64 22.56
N SER A 380 11.27 30.86 22.43
CA SER A 380 11.87 31.72 21.42
C SER A 380 12.06 30.98 20.09
N ARG A 381 11.11 30.12 19.69
CA ARG A 381 11.30 29.17 18.59
C ARG A 381 10.09 28.97 17.68
N HIS A 382 10.37 28.77 16.39
CA HIS A 382 9.40 28.41 15.35
C HIS A 382 9.98 27.30 14.47
N TYR A 383 9.22 26.23 14.23
CA TYR A 383 9.72 25.03 13.55
C TYR A 383 9.10 24.84 12.18
N PHE A 384 9.89 24.41 11.21
CA PHE A 384 9.44 23.98 9.88
C PHE A 384 9.83 22.51 9.67
N ASN A 385 8.94 21.75 9.05
CA ASN A 385 9.20 20.34 8.77
C ASN A 385 9.85 20.21 7.39
N CYS A 386 11.10 19.75 7.34
CA CYS A 386 11.86 19.60 6.10
C CYS A 386 12.17 18.11 5.89
N GLY A 387 11.12 17.31 5.69
CA GLY A 387 11.19 15.86 5.66
C GLY A 387 11.45 15.27 7.07
N PRO A 388 12.48 14.43 7.27
CA PRO A 388 12.79 13.88 8.59
C PRO A 388 13.53 14.86 9.52
N VAL A 389 13.89 16.06 9.04
CA VAL A 389 14.68 17.05 9.76
C VAL A 389 13.83 18.27 10.10
N ILE A 390 13.95 18.75 11.34
CA ILE A 390 13.32 20.02 11.75
C ILE A 390 14.27 21.18 11.44
N LEU A 391 13.80 22.19 10.72
CA LEU A 391 14.43 23.50 10.69
C LEU A 391 13.85 24.35 11.82
N ALA A 392 14.68 24.70 12.80
CA ALA A 392 14.27 25.48 13.96
C ALA A 392 14.82 26.91 13.88
N LEU A 393 13.93 27.88 13.74
CA LEU A 393 14.27 29.28 13.96
C LEU A 393 14.33 29.53 15.46
N VAL A 394 15.42 30.16 15.92
CA VAL A 394 15.66 30.46 17.33
C VAL A 394 15.93 31.95 17.49
N ASP A 395 15.00 32.67 18.12
CA ASP A 395 15.15 34.07 18.46
C ASP A 395 16.09 34.21 19.67
N VAL A 396 17.36 34.49 19.39
CA VAL A 396 18.40 34.65 20.42
C VAL A 396 18.39 36.05 21.05
N ALA A 397 17.72 37.01 20.40
CA ALA A 397 17.58 38.37 20.89
C ALA A 397 16.56 38.49 22.02
N LYS A 398 15.46 37.71 21.98
CA LYS A 398 14.47 37.62 23.07
C LYS A 398 14.98 36.89 24.34
N GLY A 399 16.13 36.22 24.25
CA GLY A 399 16.77 35.49 25.36
C GLY A 399 17.80 36.33 26.11
N ALA A 400 19.09 36.03 25.88
CA ALA A 400 20.23 36.68 26.54
C ALA A 400 20.65 38.02 25.90
N GLY A 401 19.87 38.55 24.94
CA GLY A 401 20.20 39.77 24.21
C GLY A 401 21.35 39.59 23.20
N GLU A 402 21.55 38.36 22.73
CA GLU A 402 22.62 38.03 21.79
C GLU A 402 22.27 38.46 20.36
N LYS A 403 23.30 38.83 19.59
CA LYS A 403 23.16 39.10 18.15
C LYS A 403 23.15 37.77 17.39
N PRO A 404 22.17 37.52 16.49
CA PRO A 404 22.13 36.31 15.67
C PRO A 404 23.44 36.08 14.93
N GLN A 405 23.94 34.85 14.99
CA GLN A 405 25.10 34.41 14.23
C GLN A 405 24.62 33.57 13.03
N PRO A 406 24.94 33.97 11.78
CA PRO A 406 24.57 33.21 10.61
C PRO A 406 25.28 31.86 10.58
N THR A 407 24.69 30.88 9.88
CA THR A 407 25.37 29.62 9.62
C THR A 407 26.67 29.84 8.84
N PRO A 408 27.73 29.06 9.14
CA PRO A 408 29.01 29.22 8.45
C PRO A 408 28.96 28.78 6.98
N ASP A 409 27.91 28.05 6.58
CA ASP A 409 27.68 27.57 5.22
C ASP A 409 26.17 27.45 4.95
N TYR A 410 25.83 27.15 3.70
CA TYR A 410 24.47 27.01 3.21
C TYR A 410 23.83 25.70 3.67
N ILE A 411 22.54 25.77 4.01
CA ILE A 411 21.71 24.59 4.25
C ILE A 411 21.04 24.20 2.94
N TYR A 412 21.21 22.94 2.52
CA TYR A 412 20.70 22.43 1.26
C TYR A 412 19.33 21.77 1.44
N PHE A 413 18.38 22.13 0.58
CA PHE A 413 17.04 21.57 0.51
C PHE A 413 16.81 20.96 -0.86
N ALA A 414 16.46 19.68 -0.92
CA ALA A 414 15.94 19.06 -2.14
C ALA A 414 14.47 19.42 -2.30
N VAL A 415 14.07 19.84 -3.51
CA VAL A 415 12.70 20.27 -3.81
C VAL A 415 12.23 19.70 -5.15
N ASN A 416 10.97 19.30 -5.20
CA ASN A 416 10.32 18.70 -6.37
C ASN A 416 9.99 19.74 -7.44
N ASN A 417 9.93 21.02 -7.07
CA ASN A 417 9.68 22.13 -7.98
C ASN A 417 10.58 23.32 -7.65
N LEU A 418 11.80 23.29 -8.22
CA LEU A 418 12.81 24.33 -7.99
C LEU A 418 12.36 25.72 -8.47
N GLN A 419 11.55 25.78 -9.53
CA GLN A 419 11.09 27.04 -10.14
C GLN A 419 10.12 27.80 -9.23
N GLU A 420 9.22 27.11 -8.55
CA GLU A 420 8.28 27.76 -7.61
C GLU A 420 9.01 28.34 -6.40
N VAL A 421 9.94 27.60 -5.82
CA VAL A 421 10.75 28.09 -4.69
C VAL A 421 11.58 29.29 -5.12
N PHE A 422 12.15 29.25 -6.34
CA PHE A 422 12.89 30.37 -6.91
C PHE A 422 12.03 31.63 -7.09
N ALA A 423 10.80 31.48 -7.57
CA ALA A 423 9.86 32.59 -7.69
C ALA A 423 9.55 33.23 -6.33
N ARG A 424 9.38 32.41 -5.27
CA ARG A 424 9.17 32.89 -3.90
C ARG A 424 10.42 33.58 -3.35
N ALA A 425 11.61 33.03 -3.57
CA ALA A 425 12.88 33.63 -3.17
C ALA A 425 13.12 34.99 -3.86
N LYS A 426 12.81 35.08 -5.15
CA LYS A 426 12.88 36.33 -5.91
C LYS A 426 11.89 37.37 -5.38
N ALA A 427 10.65 36.97 -5.06
CA ALA A 427 9.64 37.87 -4.49
C ALA A 427 10.03 38.37 -3.08
N LEU A 428 10.79 37.57 -2.33
CA LEU A 428 11.36 37.93 -1.03
C LEU A 428 12.65 38.75 -1.12
N ASN A 429 13.19 38.97 -2.33
CA ASN A 429 14.48 39.61 -2.58
C ASN A 429 15.64 38.99 -1.79
N CYS A 430 15.64 37.66 -1.66
CA CYS A 430 16.65 36.93 -0.88
C CYS A 430 17.69 36.19 -1.71
N LEU A 431 17.65 36.27 -3.04
CA LEU A 431 18.62 35.59 -3.91
C LEU A 431 20.06 36.05 -3.59
N ALA A 432 20.98 35.09 -3.49
CA ALA A 432 22.37 35.37 -3.17
C ALA A 432 23.04 36.17 -4.30
N ASN A 433 23.88 37.12 -3.94
CA ASN A 433 24.61 37.96 -4.90
C ASN A 433 26.03 37.47 -5.19
N ASP A 434 26.43 36.36 -4.56
CA ASP A 434 27.75 35.76 -4.71
C ASP A 434 27.95 35.13 -6.09
N ARG A 435 29.22 34.86 -6.41
CA ARG A 435 29.61 34.08 -7.59
C ARG A 435 30.32 32.81 -7.15
N TYR A 436 29.86 31.66 -7.64
CA TYR A 436 30.54 30.38 -7.47
C TYR A 436 31.01 29.89 -8.84
N HIS A 437 32.31 29.63 -8.99
CA HIS A 437 32.91 29.22 -10.27
C HIS A 437 32.51 30.14 -11.45
N ASP A 438 32.59 31.45 -11.24
CA ASP A 438 32.19 32.49 -12.21
C ASP A 438 30.70 32.48 -12.61
N GLN A 439 29.87 31.69 -11.95
CA GLN A 439 28.42 31.65 -12.13
C GLN A 439 27.70 32.44 -11.04
N ASN A 440 26.58 33.08 -11.36
CA ASN A 440 25.73 33.76 -10.38
C ASN A 440 25.11 32.72 -9.43
N ALA A 441 25.31 32.87 -8.12
CA ALA A 441 24.76 31.98 -7.12
C ALA A 441 23.23 32.07 -7.04
N GLY A 442 22.68 33.26 -7.22
CA GLY A 442 21.26 33.55 -7.16
C GLY A 442 20.46 33.15 -8.41
N GLU A 443 21.05 32.49 -9.41
CA GLU A 443 20.34 31.98 -10.58
C GLU A 443 20.22 30.45 -10.53
N ILE A 444 19.13 29.90 -11.06
CA ILE A 444 18.99 28.45 -11.26
C ILE A 444 19.98 28.02 -12.34
N LEU A 445 21.01 27.30 -11.94
CA LEU A 445 22.07 26.84 -12.83
C LEU A 445 22.44 25.40 -12.52
N LYS A 446 22.84 24.66 -13.55
CA LYS A 446 23.51 23.37 -13.37
C LYS A 446 24.95 23.61 -12.92
N ARG A 447 25.27 23.22 -11.69
CA ARG A 447 26.58 23.41 -11.08
C ARG A 447 27.61 22.43 -11.67
N PRO A 448 28.91 22.74 -11.59
CA PRO A 448 29.97 21.87 -12.11
C PRO A 448 29.94 20.43 -11.57
N TRP A 449 29.40 20.20 -10.37
CA TRP A 449 29.23 18.88 -9.74
C TRP A 449 27.90 18.18 -10.07
N GLY A 450 27.08 18.76 -10.95
CA GLY A 450 25.95 18.08 -11.60
C GLY A 450 24.56 18.44 -11.08
N GLU A 451 24.44 19.02 -9.89
CA GLU A 451 23.15 19.45 -9.34
C GLU A 451 22.61 20.69 -10.08
N VAL A 452 21.29 20.83 -10.15
CA VAL A 452 20.63 22.07 -10.59
C VAL A 452 20.11 22.77 -9.34
N SER A 453 20.66 23.95 -9.05
CA SER A 453 20.40 24.63 -7.77
C SER A 453 20.46 26.16 -7.87
N PHE A 454 19.93 26.85 -6.87
CA PHE A 454 20.15 28.28 -6.63
C PHE A 454 20.34 28.57 -5.14
N TYR A 455 21.00 29.69 -4.84
CA TYR A 455 21.36 30.11 -3.48
C TYR A 455 20.58 31.37 -3.07
N CYS A 456 20.22 31.45 -1.79
CA CYS A 456 19.60 32.62 -1.18
C CYS A 456 20.06 32.79 0.28
N GLU A 457 19.91 33.99 0.82
CA GLU A 457 20.23 34.33 2.21
C GLU A 457 19.00 34.88 2.91
N ASP A 458 18.76 34.46 4.15
CA ASP A 458 17.72 35.09 4.95
C ASP A 458 18.12 36.50 5.44
N LEU A 459 17.22 37.17 6.16
CA LEU A 459 17.45 38.52 6.67
C LEU A 459 18.58 38.61 7.72
N TRP A 460 19.03 37.49 8.26
CA TRP A 460 20.09 37.39 9.27
C TRP A 460 21.40 36.83 8.69
N GLY A 461 21.46 36.59 7.37
CA GLY A 461 22.63 36.10 6.65
C GLY A 461 22.80 34.58 6.69
N ASN A 462 21.78 33.81 7.10
CA ASN A 462 21.82 32.35 7.00
C ASN A 462 21.67 31.94 5.53
N GLY A 463 22.65 31.21 5.01
CA GLY A 463 22.64 30.70 3.65
C GLY A 463 21.69 29.51 3.48
N LEU A 464 20.90 29.51 2.41
CA LEU A 464 20.01 28.42 2.00
C LEU A 464 20.26 28.10 0.52
N CYS A 465 20.36 26.81 0.18
CA CYS A 465 20.50 26.33 -1.20
C CYS A 465 19.32 25.42 -1.51
N PHE A 466 18.64 25.65 -2.62
CA PHE A 466 17.58 24.78 -3.10
C PHE A 466 18.06 24.03 -4.32
N VAL A 467 17.88 22.72 -4.32
CA VAL A 467 18.37 21.78 -5.33
C VAL A 467 17.18 21.03 -5.91
N ASP A 468 17.14 20.90 -7.23
CA ASP A 468 16.20 20.02 -7.91
C ASP A 468 16.48 18.57 -7.46
N GLU A 469 15.50 17.94 -6.81
CA GLU A 469 15.64 16.59 -6.24
C GLU A 469 16.07 15.54 -7.28
N THR A 470 15.71 15.74 -8.55
CA THR A 470 16.06 14.81 -9.65
C THR A 470 17.55 14.85 -10.00
N THR A 471 18.25 15.88 -9.53
CA THR A 471 19.68 16.10 -9.76
C THR A 471 20.52 15.90 -8.51
N LEU A 472 19.92 15.39 -7.43
CA LEU A 472 20.59 15.15 -6.16
C LEU A 472 21.73 14.14 -6.33
N PHE A 473 22.96 14.62 -6.15
CA PHE A 473 24.14 13.77 -6.18
C PHE A 473 24.23 12.95 -4.88
N THR A 474 23.90 11.66 -4.96
CA THR A 474 23.87 10.75 -3.79
C THR A 474 25.24 10.16 -3.42
N GLY A 475 26.31 10.55 -4.13
CA GLY A 475 27.67 10.05 -3.89
C GLY A 475 27.85 8.55 -4.14
N LYS A 476 26.93 7.92 -4.89
CA LYS A 476 27.07 6.54 -5.39
C LYS A 476 27.86 6.47 -6.68
#